data_AF-A0A1E7J9V7-F1
#
_entry.id   AF-A0A1E7J9V7-F1
#
_cell.length_a   1.000
_cell.length_b   1.000
_cell.length_c   1.000
_cell.angle_alpha   90.00
_cell.angle_beta   90.00
_cell.angle_gamma   90.00
#
_symmetry.space_group_name_H-M   'P 1'
#
loop_
_entity.id
_entity.type
_entity.pdbx_description
1 polymer ?
#
loop_
_entity_poly.entity_id
_entity_poly.type
_entity_poly.pdbx_seq_one_letter_code
_entity_poly.pdbx_strand_id
1 'polypeptide(L)'
;MLDFSKTFEKYEALVCDVDKIFKSVQEAHKDCVRCELYCSDCCHAVFDVTLIESVYMNHHFNRSLTRRERRPIIRRAEKADRRFYQIKQKLQKMYVDRGKLPEEVLFQLAQERVRCPFLNDENLCDLYDRRPITCRVYGVPTSIGGTARICGLSGFKKGTAYPTVNLDTINDRLFEMSRDLLQEIGSSRSKIDMSLVPVSAVLMTTYDEKYFLA
;
A
#
# COMPACT_ATOMS: atom_id res chain seq x y z
N MET A 1 16.33 -20.17 -4.14
CA MET A 1 15.61 -19.08 -3.46
C MET A 1 15.82 -17.86 -4.33
N LEU A 2 14.73 -17.25 -4.79
CA LEU A 2 14.82 -16.08 -5.65
C LEU A 2 15.49 -14.93 -4.88
N ASP A 3 16.39 -14.24 -5.56
CA ASP A 3 17.09 -13.07 -5.04
C ASP A 3 16.52 -11.82 -5.72
N PHE A 4 16.11 -10.87 -4.89
CA PHE A 4 15.52 -9.58 -5.30
C PHE A 4 16.32 -8.41 -4.74
N SER A 5 17.54 -8.66 -4.23
CA SER A 5 18.30 -7.69 -3.44
C SER A 5 18.54 -6.39 -4.20
N LYS A 6 18.85 -6.44 -5.50
CA LYS A 6 19.12 -5.21 -6.28
C LYS A 6 17.88 -4.36 -6.42
N THR A 7 16.73 -4.98 -6.68
CA THR A 7 15.48 -4.22 -6.80
C THR A 7 14.97 -3.74 -5.44
N PHE A 8 15.20 -4.51 -4.37
CA PHE A 8 14.91 -4.06 -3.01
C PHE A 8 15.72 -2.82 -2.61
N GLU A 9 17.01 -2.75 -2.95
CA GLU A 9 17.82 -1.54 -2.71
C GLU A 9 17.25 -0.30 -3.41
N LYS A 10 16.79 -0.45 -4.66
CA LYS A 10 16.11 0.65 -5.39
C LYS A 10 14.82 1.08 -4.70
N TYR A 11 14.01 0.12 -4.26
CA TYR A 11 12.77 0.38 -3.54
C TYR A 11 13.03 1.06 -2.19
N GLU A 12 14.05 0.63 -1.45
CA GLU A 12 14.45 1.24 -0.18
C GLU A 12 14.97 2.68 -0.35
N ALA A 13 15.67 2.97 -1.45
CA ALA A 13 16.04 4.33 -1.80
C ALA A 13 14.80 5.23 -2.03
N LEU A 14 13.80 4.73 -2.78
CA LEU A 14 12.52 5.44 -2.96
C LEU A 14 11.78 5.65 -1.63
N VAL A 15 11.75 4.64 -0.77
CA VAL A 15 11.18 4.75 0.59
C VAL A 15 11.87 5.86 1.38
N CYS A 16 13.19 5.92 1.35
CA CYS A 16 13.97 6.95 2.03
C CYS A 16 13.62 8.36 1.53
N ASP A 17 13.48 8.53 0.22
CA ASP A 17 13.09 9.82 -0.35
C ASP A 17 11.66 10.22 0.01
N VAL A 18 10.72 9.27 0.01
CA VAL A 18 9.34 9.51 0.46
C VAL A 18 9.30 9.90 1.94
N ASP A 19 10.07 9.22 2.80
CA ASP A 19 10.14 9.55 4.22
C ASP A 19 10.73 10.97 4.44
N LYS A 20 11.70 11.41 3.63
CA LYS A 20 12.23 12.79 3.67
C LYS A 20 11.15 13.80 3.26
N ILE A 21 10.38 13.51 2.22
CA ILE A 21 9.28 14.38 1.78
C ILE A 21 8.24 14.52 2.90
N PHE A 22 7.84 13.42 3.52
CA PHE A 22 6.91 13.44 4.65
C PHE A 22 7.43 14.32 5.79
N LYS A 23 8.69 14.13 6.20
CA LYS A 23 9.33 14.92 7.26
C LYS A 23 9.36 16.41 6.93
N SER A 24 9.71 16.77 5.70
CA SER A 24 9.72 18.17 5.24
C SER A 24 8.33 18.82 5.36
N VAL A 25 7.27 18.12 4.94
CA VAL A 25 5.89 18.62 5.10
C VAL A 25 5.48 18.71 6.56
N GLN A 26 5.85 17.72 7.38
CA GLN A 26 5.59 17.72 8.81
C GLN A 26 6.28 18.88 9.53
N GLU A 27 7.54 19.18 9.18
CA GLU A 27 8.31 20.29 9.75
C GLU A 27 7.73 21.66 9.35
N ALA A 28 7.32 21.81 8.09
CA ALA A 28 6.73 23.03 7.55
C ALA A 28 5.29 23.27 8.03
N HIS A 29 4.54 22.20 8.33
CA HIS A 29 3.10 22.25 8.65
C HIS A 29 2.75 21.41 9.89
N LYS A 30 3.47 21.61 11.00
CA LYS A 30 3.32 20.83 12.25
C LYS A 30 1.88 20.77 12.76
N ASP A 31 1.15 21.88 12.70
CA ASP A 31 -0.24 21.96 13.18
C ASP A 31 -1.24 21.19 12.28
N CYS A 32 -0.83 20.91 11.04
CA CYS A 32 -1.64 20.17 10.07
C CYS A 32 -1.37 18.66 10.08
N VAL A 33 -0.12 18.25 10.32
CA VAL A 33 0.24 16.82 10.37
C VAL A 33 0.00 16.27 11.78
N ARG A 34 -1.21 15.75 12.02
CA ARG A 34 -1.62 15.18 13.30
C ARG A 34 -1.36 13.67 13.44
N CYS A 35 -0.54 13.12 12.55
CA CYS A 35 -0.14 11.72 12.64
C CYS A 35 0.85 11.54 13.79
N GLU A 36 0.38 10.95 14.89
CA GLU A 36 1.21 10.54 16.02
C GLU A 36 1.43 9.01 16.01
N LEU A 37 2.37 8.53 16.83
CA LEU A 37 2.41 7.13 17.25
C LEU A 37 1.00 6.78 17.78
N TYR A 38 0.45 5.63 17.40
CA TYR A 38 -0.94 5.19 17.62
C TYR A 38 -2.04 5.75 16.70
N CYS A 39 -1.74 6.67 15.76
CA CYS A 39 -2.70 7.01 14.71
C CYS A 39 -2.88 5.81 13.75
N SER A 40 -3.98 5.06 13.93
CA SER A 40 -4.28 3.84 13.16
C SER A 40 -5.24 4.07 12.00
N ASP A 41 -5.55 5.32 11.65
CA ASP A 41 -6.54 5.64 10.60
C ASP A 41 -6.14 5.08 9.23
N CYS A 42 -4.85 5.20 8.88
CA CYS A 42 -4.29 4.60 7.66
C CYS A 42 -4.39 3.07 7.66
N CYS A 43 -4.36 2.44 8.83
CA CYS A 43 -4.48 0.99 8.99
C CYS A 43 -5.91 0.48 8.78
N HIS A 44 -6.87 1.35 8.52
CA HIS A 44 -8.22 0.95 8.15
C HIS A 44 -8.60 1.38 6.73
N ALA A 45 -7.69 2.07 6.02
CA ALA A 45 -7.90 2.47 4.64
C ALA A 45 -7.84 1.25 3.70
N VAL A 46 -8.66 1.28 2.66
CA VAL A 46 -8.73 0.23 1.64
C VAL A 46 -7.90 0.68 0.44
N PHE A 47 -6.81 -0.02 0.18
CA PHE A 47 -5.92 0.20 -0.95
C PHE A 47 -5.24 -1.11 -1.35
N ASP A 48 -4.74 -1.14 -2.57
CA ASP A 48 -3.89 -2.21 -3.08
C ASP A 48 -2.43 -1.74 -3.11
N VAL A 49 -1.51 -2.70 -3.11
CA VAL A 49 -0.06 -2.48 -3.24
C VAL A 49 0.44 -3.09 -4.54
N THR A 50 1.53 -2.52 -5.06
CA THR A 50 2.19 -2.97 -6.30
C THR A 50 2.91 -4.30 -6.11
N LEU A 51 3.36 -4.94 -7.21
CA LEU A 51 4.11 -6.20 -7.13
C LEU A 51 5.41 -6.05 -6.32
N ILE A 52 6.22 -5.01 -6.58
CA ILE A 52 7.45 -4.77 -5.82
C ILE A 52 7.18 -4.65 -4.31
N GLU A 53 6.18 -3.87 -3.92
CA GLU A 53 5.79 -3.72 -2.52
C GLU A 53 5.28 -5.04 -1.93
N SER A 54 4.51 -5.80 -2.70
CA SER A 54 3.98 -7.11 -2.29
C SER A 54 5.11 -8.09 -1.97
N VAL A 55 6.08 -8.22 -2.89
CA VAL A 55 7.22 -9.13 -2.72
C VAL A 55 8.11 -8.66 -1.56
N TYR A 56 8.37 -7.36 -1.45
CA TYR A 56 9.15 -6.78 -0.35
C TYR A 56 8.50 -7.03 1.01
N MET A 57 7.22 -6.72 1.16
CA MET A 57 6.47 -6.92 2.39
C MET A 57 6.41 -8.41 2.77
N ASN A 58 6.12 -9.29 1.80
CA ASN A 58 6.07 -10.73 2.05
C ASN A 58 7.45 -11.28 2.46
N HIS A 59 8.53 -10.84 1.81
CA HIS A 59 9.90 -11.20 2.18
C HIS A 59 10.19 -10.85 3.64
N HIS A 60 9.97 -9.60 4.03
CA HIS A 60 10.25 -9.14 5.40
C HIS A 60 9.30 -9.74 6.44
N PHE A 61 8.03 -9.96 6.09
CA PHE A 61 7.07 -10.67 6.95
C PHE A 61 7.55 -12.09 7.27
N ASN A 62 8.01 -12.83 6.26
CA ASN A 62 8.45 -14.21 6.43
C ASN A 62 9.83 -14.33 7.11
N ARG A 63 10.71 -13.34 6.92
CA ARG A 63 12.07 -13.34 7.44
C ARG A 63 12.19 -12.76 8.85
N SER A 64 11.40 -11.73 9.17
CA SER A 64 11.55 -10.98 10.43
C SER A 64 10.65 -11.51 11.55
N LEU A 65 9.61 -12.28 11.22
CA LEU A 65 8.62 -12.77 12.20
C LEU A 65 8.64 -14.30 12.32
N THR A 66 8.62 -14.78 13.55
CA THR A 66 8.49 -16.20 13.87
C THR A 66 7.12 -16.75 13.44
N ARG A 67 7.00 -18.07 13.33
CA ARG A 67 5.70 -18.71 13.03
C ARG A 67 4.63 -18.35 14.07
N ARG A 68 5.01 -18.13 15.34
CA ARG A 68 4.10 -17.77 16.43
C ARG A 68 3.55 -16.36 16.24
N GLU A 69 4.40 -15.40 15.89
CA GLU A 69 4.02 -13.99 15.63
C GLU A 69 3.19 -13.86 14.34
N ARG A 70 3.52 -14.63 13.30
CA ARG A 70 2.78 -14.63 12.04
C ARG A 70 1.36 -15.17 12.16
N ARG A 71 1.10 -16.12 13.07
CA ARG A 71 -0.21 -16.78 13.19
C ARG A 71 -1.38 -15.80 13.43
N PRO A 72 -1.35 -14.88 14.40
CA PRO A 72 -2.42 -13.90 14.59
C PRO A 72 -2.53 -12.90 13.42
N ILE A 73 -1.42 -12.55 12.76
CA ILE A 73 -1.42 -11.69 11.56
C ILE A 73 -2.18 -12.39 10.42
N ILE A 74 -1.87 -13.66 10.13
CA ILE A 74 -2.55 -14.45 9.08
C ILE A 74 -4.05 -14.58 9.37
N ARG A 75 -4.46 -14.81 10.62
CA ARG A 75 -5.90 -14.84 10.98
C ARG A 75 -6.60 -13.50 10.73
N ARG A 76 -5.91 -12.37 10.94
CA ARG A 76 -6.43 -11.04 10.57
C ARG A 76 -6.48 -10.90 9.04
N ALA A 77 -5.47 -11.38 8.32
CA ALA A 77 -5.42 -11.39 6.86
C ALA A 77 -6.62 -12.12 6.25
N GLU A 78 -6.94 -13.33 6.71
CA GLU A 78 -8.11 -14.10 6.24
C GLU A 78 -9.44 -13.34 6.43
N LYS A 79 -9.59 -12.62 7.55
CA LYS A 79 -10.78 -11.80 7.81
C LYS A 79 -10.84 -10.59 6.89
N ALA A 80 -9.70 -9.90 6.72
CA ALA A 80 -9.59 -8.74 5.84
C ALA A 80 -9.84 -9.14 4.39
N ASP A 81 -9.29 -10.27 3.93
CA ASP A 81 -9.43 -10.75 2.56
C ASP A 81 -10.89 -11.02 2.17
N ARG A 82 -11.65 -11.65 3.08
CA ARG A 82 -13.10 -11.81 2.88
C ARG A 82 -13.83 -10.48 2.72
N ARG A 83 -13.40 -9.44 3.44
CA ARG A 83 -13.96 -8.09 3.30
C ARG A 83 -13.55 -7.44 1.98
N PHE A 84 -12.27 -7.53 1.59
CA PHE A 84 -11.81 -7.04 0.29
C PHE A 84 -12.55 -7.71 -0.86
N TYR A 85 -12.79 -9.02 -0.79
CA TYR A 85 -13.58 -9.75 -1.79
C TYR A 85 -15.01 -9.24 -1.90
N GLN A 86 -15.68 -8.98 -0.76
CA GLN A 86 -17.03 -8.39 -0.74
C GLN A 86 -17.05 -6.98 -1.35
N ILE A 87 -16.08 -6.13 -0.99
CA ILE A 87 -15.94 -4.78 -1.54
C ILE A 87 -15.69 -4.84 -3.04
N LYS A 88 -14.76 -5.67 -3.50
CA LYS A 88 -14.42 -5.83 -4.92
C LYS A 88 -15.64 -6.25 -5.73
N GLN A 89 -16.42 -7.24 -5.28
CA GLN A 89 -17.65 -7.63 -5.95
C GLN A 89 -18.69 -6.51 -6.00
N LYS A 90 -18.87 -5.78 -4.89
CA LYS A 90 -19.78 -4.62 -4.84
C LYS A 90 -19.37 -3.55 -5.85
N LEU A 91 -18.09 -3.19 -5.91
CA LEU A 91 -17.57 -2.17 -6.80
C LEU A 91 -17.58 -2.61 -8.27
N GLN A 92 -17.26 -3.88 -8.55
CA GLN A 92 -17.38 -4.46 -9.89
C GLN A 92 -18.82 -4.38 -10.40
N LYS A 93 -19.80 -4.73 -9.55
CA LYS A 93 -21.23 -4.60 -9.87
C LYS A 93 -21.65 -3.15 -10.12
N MET A 94 -21.07 -2.18 -9.41
CA MET A 94 -21.32 -0.76 -9.68
C MET A 94 -20.79 -0.34 -11.04
N TYR A 95 -19.57 -0.75 -11.38
CA TYR A 95 -18.91 -0.38 -12.63
C TYR A 95 -19.51 -1.09 -13.84
N VAL A 96 -19.56 -2.42 -13.81
CA VAL A 96 -19.95 -3.28 -14.94
C VAL A 96 -21.47 -3.33 -15.09
N ASP A 97 -22.22 -3.66 -14.03
CA ASP A 97 -23.66 -3.91 -14.18
C ASP A 97 -24.47 -2.62 -14.18
N ARG A 98 -24.03 -1.60 -13.42
CA ARG A 98 -24.76 -0.33 -13.25
C ARG A 98 -24.17 0.84 -14.03
N GLY A 99 -23.06 0.63 -14.75
CA GLY A 99 -22.43 1.66 -15.59
C GLY A 99 -21.98 2.92 -14.83
N LYS A 100 -21.66 2.81 -13.54
CA LYS A 100 -21.20 3.96 -12.74
C LYS A 100 -19.85 4.46 -13.23
N LEU A 101 -19.66 5.78 -13.19
CA LEU A 101 -18.40 6.38 -13.60
C LEU A 101 -17.24 5.94 -12.68
N PRO A 102 -15.99 5.84 -13.18
CA PRO A 102 -14.83 5.45 -12.37
C PRO A 102 -14.66 6.28 -11.10
N GLU A 103 -14.95 7.59 -11.18
CA GLU A 103 -14.86 8.51 -10.04
C GLU A 103 -15.86 8.18 -8.93
N GLU A 104 -17.09 7.77 -9.28
CA GLU A 104 -18.10 7.33 -8.31
C GLU A 104 -17.69 6.04 -7.60
N VAL A 105 -17.12 5.09 -8.37
CA VAL A 105 -16.62 3.82 -7.84
C VAL A 105 -15.45 4.06 -6.90
N LEU A 106 -14.52 4.95 -7.28
CA LEU A 106 -13.38 5.34 -6.47
C LEU A 106 -13.79 6.08 -5.20
N PHE A 107 -14.80 6.95 -5.29
CA PHE A 107 -15.38 7.62 -4.12
C PHE A 107 -16.00 6.62 -3.15
N GLN A 108 -16.72 5.60 -3.67
CA GLN A 108 -17.26 4.53 -2.84
C GLN A 108 -16.15 3.72 -2.16
N LEU A 109 -15.09 3.37 -2.89
CA LEU A 109 -13.93 2.66 -2.34
C LEU A 109 -13.27 3.44 -1.20
N ALA A 110 -13.10 4.76 -1.35
CA ALA A 110 -12.49 5.62 -0.35
C ALA A 110 -13.27 5.70 0.98
N GLN A 111 -14.56 5.35 0.98
CA GLN A 111 -15.39 5.29 2.18
C GLN A 111 -15.33 3.93 2.90
N GLU A 112 -14.86 2.89 2.22
CA GLU A 112 -14.77 1.55 2.80
C GLU A 112 -13.66 1.51 3.86
N ARG A 113 -13.87 0.69 4.89
CA ARG A 113 -12.95 0.55 6.02
C ARG A 113 -12.69 -0.91 6.31
N VAL A 114 -11.44 -1.34 6.17
CA VAL A 114 -11.00 -2.72 6.46
C VAL A 114 -9.77 -2.68 7.33
N ARG A 115 -9.82 -3.33 8.52
CA ARG A 115 -8.66 -3.42 9.42
C ARG A 115 -7.50 -4.12 8.72
N CYS A 116 -6.37 -3.42 8.64
CA CYS A 116 -5.12 -3.93 8.11
C CYS A 116 -4.66 -5.16 8.90
N PRO A 117 -4.18 -6.23 8.23
CA PRO A 117 -3.69 -7.42 8.90
C PRO A 117 -2.52 -7.18 9.85
N PHE A 118 -1.78 -6.09 9.68
CA PHE A 118 -0.64 -5.71 10.53
C PHE A 118 -1.02 -4.84 11.73
N LEU A 119 -2.23 -4.29 11.80
CA LEU A 119 -2.66 -3.49 12.96
C LEU A 119 -2.99 -4.39 14.14
N ASN A 120 -2.10 -4.46 15.14
CA ASN A 120 -2.26 -5.29 16.33
C ASN A 120 -3.26 -4.69 17.31
N ASP A 121 -3.47 -5.35 18.45
CA ASP A 121 -4.48 -4.94 19.43
C ASP A 121 -4.02 -3.74 20.29
N GLU A 122 -2.74 -3.37 20.21
CA GLU A 122 -2.15 -2.16 20.83
C GLU A 122 -2.19 -0.94 19.89
N ASN A 123 -2.91 -1.02 18.77
CA ASN A 123 -2.92 -0.01 17.70
C ASN A 123 -1.54 0.29 17.07
N LEU A 124 -0.65 -0.70 17.10
CA LEU A 124 0.66 -0.64 16.45
C LEU A 124 0.71 -1.51 15.20
N CYS A 125 1.56 -1.13 14.24
CA CYS A 125 1.78 -1.91 13.03
C CYS A 125 2.90 -2.92 13.26
N ASP A 126 2.60 -4.21 13.14
CA ASP A 126 3.60 -5.30 13.28
C ASP A 126 4.65 -5.32 12.14
N LEU A 127 4.49 -4.46 11.12
CA LEU A 127 5.42 -4.31 10.00
C LEU A 127 5.71 -2.81 9.71
N TYR A 128 5.81 -1.99 10.75
CA TYR A 128 5.91 -0.53 10.62
C TYR A 128 7.09 -0.09 9.74
N ASP A 129 8.29 -0.62 9.97
CA ASP A 129 9.50 -0.20 9.25
C ASP A 129 9.53 -0.64 7.79
N ARG A 130 8.72 -1.64 7.42
CA ARG A 130 8.61 -2.20 6.07
C ARG A 130 7.23 -1.95 5.44
N ARG A 131 6.54 -0.91 5.91
CA ARG A 131 5.24 -0.46 5.39
C ARG A 131 5.35 0.08 3.95
N PRO A 132 4.29 -0.08 3.12
CA PRO A 132 4.26 0.39 1.73
C PRO A 132 4.21 1.91 1.63
N ILE A 133 4.42 2.45 0.43
CA ILE A 133 4.50 3.89 0.18
C ILE A 133 3.20 4.60 0.58
N THR A 134 2.04 4.02 0.26
CA THR A 134 0.73 4.56 0.65
C THR A 134 0.62 4.81 2.16
N CYS A 135 1.16 3.92 3.00
CA CYS A 135 1.17 4.11 4.46
C CYS A 135 2.13 5.22 4.92
N ARG A 136 3.19 5.50 4.16
CA ARG A 136 4.19 6.52 4.48
C ARG A 136 3.72 7.93 4.17
N VAL A 137 2.84 8.09 3.17
CA VAL A 137 2.34 9.40 2.73
C VAL A 137 0.96 9.77 3.26
N TYR A 138 0.22 8.84 3.89
CA TYR A 138 -1.19 9.03 4.27
C TYR A 138 -1.47 10.31 5.08
N GLY A 139 -0.51 10.75 5.92
CA GLY A 139 -0.66 11.92 6.79
C GLY A 139 -0.39 13.28 6.13
N VAL A 140 0.07 13.30 4.87
CA VAL A 140 0.39 14.53 4.14
C VAL A 140 -0.50 14.68 2.90
N PRO A 141 -0.64 15.87 2.31
CA PRO A 141 -1.42 16.04 1.09
C PRO A 141 -0.83 15.22 -0.05
N THR A 142 -1.69 14.50 -0.77
CA THR A 142 -1.31 13.69 -1.95
C THR A 142 -2.13 14.09 -3.17
N SER A 143 -1.60 13.93 -4.38
CA SER A 143 -2.31 14.15 -5.64
C SER A 143 -2.44 12.84 -6.40
N ILE A 144 -3.65 12.54 -6.87
CA ILE A 144 -3.95 11.39 -7.72
C ILE A 144 -4.83 11.90 -8.86
N GLY A 145 -4.42 11.68 -10.11
CA GLY A 145 -5.13 12.21 -11.29
C GLY A 145 -5.27 13.73 -11.25
N GLY A 146 -4.24 14.44 -10.77
CA GLY A 146 -4.26 15.89 -10.57
C GLY A 146 -5.18 16.39 -9.44
N THR A 147 -5.86 15.50 -8.72
CA THR A 147 -6.77 15.87 -7.62
C THR A 147 -6.10 15.71 -6.27
N ALA A 148 -6.04 16.79 -5.50
CA ALA A 148 -5.53 16.77 -4.14
C ALA A 148 -6.45 15.99 -3.18
N ARG A 149 -5.83 15.15 -2.34
CA ARG A 149 -6.45 14.34 -1.30
C ARG A 149 -5.71 14.60 0.01
N ILE A 150 -6.47 14.68 1.11
CA ILE A 150 -5.95 14.89 2.47
C ILE A 150 -6.59 13.87 3.41
N CYS A 151 -5.85 13.46 4.44
CA CYS A 151 -6.42 12.66 5.52
C CYS A 151 -7.47 13.47 6.29
N GLY A 152 -8.62 12.86 6.60
CA GLY A 152 -9.72 13.50 7.32
C GLY A 152 -9.38 13.89 8.77
N LEU A 153 -8.33 13.30 9.34
CA LEU A 153 -7.83 13.63 10.68
C LEU A 153 -6.73 14.69 10.67
N SER A 154 -6.20 15.05 9.49
CA SER A 154 -5.21 16.10 9.36
C SER A 154 -5.83 17.49 9.54
N GLY A 155 -5.00 18.48 9.86
CA GLY A 155 -5.40 19.90 9.92
C GLY A 155 -5.31 20.63 8.57
N PHE A 156 -5.05 19.92 7.46
CA PHE A 156 -4.98 20.55 6.13
C PHE A 156 -6.37 21.04 5.70
N LYS A 157 -6.41 22.23 5.09
CA LYS A 157 -7.66 22.89 4.66
C LYS A 157 -7.80 22.87 3.14
N LYS A 158 -8.98 22.51 2.64
CA LYS A 158 -9.30 22.62 1.22
C LYS A 158 -9.20 24.08 0.77
N GLY A 159 -8.67 24.31 -0.44
CA GLY A 159 -8.48 25.64 -1.02
C GLY A 159 -7.21 26.36 -0.58
N THR A 160 -6.39 25.77 0.29
CA THR A 160 -5.07 26.29 0.64
C THR A 160 -3.99 25.51 -0.12
N ALA A 161 -2.97 26.21 -0.61
CA ALA A 161 -1.84 25.58 -1.28
C ALA A 161 -0.90 24.94 -0.26
N TYR A 162 -0.68 23.62 -0.40
CA TYR A 162 0.30 22.86 0.39
C TYR A 162 1.17 22.03 -0.56
N PRO A 163 2.42 21.72 -0.18
CA PRO A 163 3.22 20.70 -0.86
C PRO A 163 2.43 19.40 -0.91
N THR A 164 2.36 18.80 -2.09
CA THR A 164 1.52 17.62 -2.36
C THR A 164 2.38 16.53 -2.99
N VAL A 165 2.31 15.32 -2.43
CA VAL A 165 3.02 14.17 -2.97
C VAL A 165 2.28 13.65 -4.21
N ASN A 166 2.93 13.63 -5.37
CA ASN A 166 2.35 13.08 -6.59
C ASN A 166 2.41 11.55 -6.57
N LEU A 167 1.27 10.90 -6.32
CA LEU A 167 1.18 9.45 -6.26
C LEU A 167 1.22 8.79 -7.64
N ASP A 168 0.82 9.48 -8.70
CA ASP A 168 0.89 8.94 -10.07
C ASP A 168 2.36 8.69 -10.45
N THR A 169 3.24 9.68 -10.21
CA THR A 169 4.69 9.54 -10.45
C THR A 169 5.35 8.46 -9.59
N ILE A 170 4.90 8.31 -8.34
CA ILE A 170 5.39 7.24 -7.46
C ILE A 170 4.95 5.88 -7.98
N ASN A 171 3.68 5.72 -8.37
CA ASN A 171 3.15 4.47 -8.89
C ASN A 171 3.85 4.05 -10.19
N ASP A 172 4.13 4.99 -11.10
CA ASP A 172 4.90 4.72 -12.31
C ASP A 172 6.27 4.11 -12.00
N ARG A 173 6.99 4.69 -11.03
CA ARG A 173 8.27 4.16 -10.54
C ARG A 173 8.13 2.78 -9.88
N LEU A 174 7.07 2.54 -9.12
CA LEU A 174 6.81 1.23 -8.51
C LEU A 174 6.51 0.15 -9.57
N PHE A 175 5.81 0.51 -10.65
CA PHE A 175 5.60 -0.40 -11.78
C PHE A 175 6.89 -0.66 -12.57
N GLU A 176 7.74 0.36 -12.75
CA GLU A 176 9.10 0.17 -13.29
C GLU A 176 9.91 -0.81 -12.45
N MET A 177 9.96 -0.61 -11.12
CA MET A 177 10.64 -1.55 -10.22
C MET A 177 10.01 -2.95 -10.24
N SER A 178 8.70 -3.04 -10.43
CA SER A 178 8.02 -4.34 -10.59
C SER A 178 8.46 -5.07 -11.85
N ARG A 179 8.74 -4.34 -12.94
CA ARG A 179 9.36 -4.91 -14.15
C ARG A 179 10.80 -5.32 -13.92
N ASP A 180 11.60 -4.46 -13.30
CA ASP A 180 12.99 -4.75 -12.94
C ASP A 180 13.09 -6.02 -12.08
N LEU A 181 12.18 -6.18 -11.11
CA LEU A 181 12.10 -7.35 -10.24
C LEU A 181 11.91 -8.65 -11.05
N LEU A 182 11.06 -8.63 -12.07
CA LEU A 182 10.83 -9.79 -12.94
C LEU A 182 12.03 -10.09 -13.83
N GLN A 183 12.69 -9.04 -14.34
CA GLN A 183 13.91 -9.18 -15.14
C GLN A 183 15.07 -9.74 -14.31
N GLU A 184 15.20 -9.32 -13.04
CA GLU A 184 16.27 -9.77 -12.13
C GLU A 184 16.25 -11.29 -11.94
N ILE A 185 15.08 -11.92 -11.97
CA ILE A 185 14.89 -13.37 -11.85
C ILE A 185 14.68 -14.10 -13.18
N GLY A 186 14.79 -13.40 -14.32
CA GLY A 186 14.59 -13.98 -15.64
C GLY A 186 13.15 -14.48 -15.89
N SER A 187 12.14 -13.90 -15.23
CA SER A 187 10.75 -14.29 -15.44
C SER A 187 10.25 -13.83 -16.82
N SER A 188 9.54 -14.72 -17.52
CA SER A 188 8.87 -14.43 -18.79
C SER A 188 7.46 -13.85 -18.62
N ARG A 189 6.95 -13.72 -17.39
CA ARG A 189 5.58 -13.28 -17.10
C ARG A 189 5.44 -11.75 -17.16
N SER A 190 5.48 -11.19 -18.35
CA SER A 190 5.45 -9.73 -18.56
C SER A 190 4.18 -9.00 -18.09
N LYS A 191 3.08 -9.70 -17.77
CA LYS A 191 1.81 -9.08 -17.39
C LYS A 191 1.60 -8.88 -15.88
N ILE A 192 2.44 -9.49 -15.04
CA ILE A 192 2.24 -9.42 -13.58
C ILE A 192 2.93 -8.19 -12.95
N ASP A 193 3.75 -7.46 -13.70
CA ASP A 193 4.40 -6.23 -13.26
C ASP A 193 3.40 -5.15 -12.83
N MET A 194 2.25 -5.09 -13.49
CA MET A 194 1.15 -4.16 -13.18
C MET A 194 0.16 -4.71 -12.13
N SER A 195 0.51 -5.79 -11.42
CA SER A 195 -0.39 -6.38 -10.42
C SER A 195 -0.59 -5.42 -9.25
N LEU A 196 -1.86 -5.26 -8.88
CA LEU A 196 -2.30 -4.59 -7.66
C LEU A 196 -3.06 -5.61 -6.81
N VAL A 197 -2.64 -5.77 -5.56
CA VAL A 197 -3.26 -6.72 -4.63
C VAL A 197 -3.46 -6.12 -3.25
N PRO A 198 -4.52 -6.52 -2.52
CA PRO A 198 -4.71 -6.05 -1.16
C PRO A 198 -3.64 -6.65 -0.24
N VAL A 199 -3.29 -5.92 0.82
CA VAL A 199 -2.30 -6.36 1.82
C VAL A 199 -2.62 -7.74 2.41
N SER A 200 -3.90 -8.12 2.50
CA SER A 200 -4.30 -9.46 2.95
C SER A 200 -3.78 -10.56 2.02
N ALA A 201 -3.91 -10.39 0.70
CA ALA A 201 -3.48 -11.35 -0.29
C ALA A 201 -1.95 -11.48 -0.33
N VAL A 202 -1.22 -10.38 -0.10
CA VAL A 202 0.25 -10.39 0.00
C VAL A 202 0.73 -11.41 1.02
N LEU A 203 0.08 -11.50 2.18
CA LEU A 203 0.49 -12.39 3.29
C LEU A 203 0.13 -13.85 3.06
N MET A 204 -0.85 -14.11 2.20
CA MET A 204 -1.32 -15.45 1.88
C MET A 204 -0.69 -16.00 0.58
N THR A 205 0.04 -15.15 -0.15
CA THR A 205 0.73 -15.52 -1.38
C THR A 205 2.13 -16.05 -1.09
N THR A 206 2.52 -17.11 -1.80
CA THR A 206 3.89 -17.62 -1.81
C THR A 206 4.57 -17.13 -3.09
N TYR A 207 5.53 -16.22 -2.97
CA TYR A 207 6.28 -15.64 -4.09
C TYR A 207 7.54 -16.48 -4.36
N ASP A 208 7.35 -17.67 -4.93
CA ASP A 208 8.41 -18.61 -5.29
C ASP A 208 8.55 -18.75 -6.82
N GLU A 209 9.47 -19.62 -7.26
CA GLU A 209 9.67 -19.91 -8.68
C GLU A 209 8.39 -20.33 -9.39
N LYS A 210 7.49 -21.07 -8.72
CA LYS A 210 6.20 -21.46 -9.29
C LYS A 210 5.31 -20.24 -9.52
N TYR A 211 5.29 -19.28 -8.61
CA TYR A 211 4.52 -18.05 -8.81
C TYR A 211 5.04 -17.24 -10.02
N PHE A 212 6.37 -17.15 -10.20
CA PHE A 212 6.97 -16.29 -11.22
C PHE A 212 7.24 -16.95 -12.57
N LEU A 213 7.41 -18.27 -12.63
CA LEU A 213 7.86 -19.00 -13.83
C LEU A 213 6.81 -19.95 -14.39
N ALA A 214 5.71 -20.22 -13.67
CA ALA A 214 4.55 -20.94 -14.19
C ALA A 214 3.49 -19.99 -14.75
#